data_AF-A0A973EBG7-F1
#
_entry.id   AF-A0A973EBG7-F1
#
_cell.length_a   1.000
_cell.length_b   1.000
_cell.length_c   1.000
_cell.angle_alpha   90.00
_cell.angle_beta   90.00
_cell.angle_gamma   90.00
#
_symmetry.space_group_name_H-M   'P 1'
#
loop_
_entity.id
_entity.type
_entity.pdbx_description
1 polymer ?
#
loop_
_entity_poly.entity_id
_entity_poly.type
_entity_poly.pdbx_seq_one_letter_code
_entity_poly.pdbx_strand_id
1 'polypeptide(L)' 'VAVASNVHPLLLMVPATLSASCAFMMPVATPPNAIVFATGRMSIQSMIRAGFFLNIAGTVVVTLICLGLIELFWL' A
#
# COMPACT_ATOMS: atom_id res chain seq x y z
N VAL A 1 -0.68 8.98 18.62
CA VAL A 1 -1.99 8.33 18.37
C VAL A 1 -2.07 6.98 19.08
N ALA A 2 -1.30 5.95 18.71
CA ALA A 2 -1.37 4.62 19.35
C ALA A 2 -1.21 4.62 20.89
N VAL A 3 -0.15 5.26 21.40
CA VAL A 3 0.15 5.35 22.85
C VAL A 3 -0.92 6.14 23.62
N ALA A 4 -1.54 7.14 22.98
CA ALA A 4 -2.62 7.92 23.57
C ALA A 4 -3.96 7.18 23.59
N SER A 5 -4.14 6.20 22.70
CA SER A 5 -5.35 5.39 22.58
C SER A 5 -5.28 4.07 23.37
N ASN A 6 -4.22 3.82 24.16
CA ASN A 6 -3.97 2.53 24.84
C ASN A 6 -3.96 1.31 23.89
N VAL A 7 -3.66 1.51 22.60
CA VAL A 7 -3.57 0.43 21.62
C VAL A 7 -2.10 0.07 21.43
N HIS A 8 -1.79 -1.23 21.38
CA HIS A 8 -0.43 -1.69 21.14
C HIS A 8 0.11 -1.08 19.82
N PRO A 9 1.23 -0.33 19.83
CA PRO A 9 1.67 0.45 18.66
C PRO A 9 1.87 -0.36 17.38
N LEU A 10 2.25 -1.64 17.50
CA LEU A 10 2.41 -2.55 16.37
C LEU A 10 1.13 -2.72 15.54
N LEU A 11 -0.05 -2.66 16.17
CA LEU A 11 -1.34 -2.83 15.48
C LEU A 11 -1.61 -1.73 14.46
N LEU A 12 -1.02 -0.55 14.65
CA LEU A 12 -1.15 0.57 13.70
C LEU A 12 0.08 0.72 12.81
N MET A 13 1.29 0.43 13.32
CA MET A 13 2.51 0.58 12.54
C MET A 13 2.62 -0.44 11.40
N VAL A 14 2.27 -1.71 11.62
CA VAL A 14 2.37 -2.78 10.62
C VAL A 14 1.48 -2.51 9.38
N PRO A 15 0.17 -2.26 9.52
CA PRO A 15 -0.65 -1.94 8.35
C PRO A 15 -0.23 -0.62 7.69
N ALA A 16 0.24 0.37 8.45
CA ALA A 16 0.68 1.64 7.90
C ALA A 16 1.94 1.53 7.03
N THR A 17 2.97 0.79 7.48
CA THR A 17 4.20 0.59 6.70
C THR A 17 3.98 -0.29 5.47
N LEU A 18 3.14 -1.31 5.58
CA LEU A 18 2.75 -2.14 4.44
C LEU A 18 1.99 -1.31 3.39
N SER A 19 1.02 -0.51 3.82
CA SER A 19 0.24 0.36 2.92
C SER A 19 1.12 1.43 2.25
N ALA A 20 2.08 2.02 2.99
CA ALA A 20 3.01 3.00 2.43
C ALA A 20 3.89 2.41 1.31
N SER A 21 4.16 1.11 1.35
CA SER A 21 4.93 0.40 0.31
C SER A 21 4.12 0.16 -0.97
N CYS A 22 2.80 0.30 -0.96
CA CYS A 22 1.91 0.06 -2.09
C CYS A 22 1.67 1.29 -3.00
N ALA A 23 2.53 2.31 -2.97
CA ALA A 23 2.35 3.56 -3.72
C ALA A 23 2.59 3.40 -5.25
N PHE A 24 1.62 2.85 -5.98
CA PHE A 24 1.75 2.54 -7.41
C PHE A 24 1.14 3.55 -8.41
N MET A 25 0.53 4.64 -7.95
CA MET A 25 -0.29 5.52 -8.81
C MET A 25 0.50 6.58 -9.59
N MET A 26 1.74 6.88 -9.20
CA MET A 26 2.52 7.95 -9.83
C MET A 26 3.85 7.44 -10.39
N PRO A 27 4.31 7.97 -11.54
CA PRO A 27 5.56 7.55 -12.16
C PRO A 27 6.79 7.86 -11.29
N VAL A 28 6.70 8.86 -10.42
CA VAL A 28 7.81 9.29 -9.54
C VAL A 28 8.04 8.34 -8.36
N ALA A 29 7.13 7.39 -8.12
CA ALA A 29 7.18 6.54 -6.92
C ALA A 29 8.29 5.48 -6.97
N THR A 30 8.67 4.98 -8.16
CA THR A 30 9.70 3.96 -8.31
C THR A 30 10.46 4.07 -9.66
N PRO A 31 11.77 3.78 -9.71
CA PRO A 31 12.56 3.86 -10.95
C PRO A 31 11.98 3.08 -12.16
N PRO A 32 11.42 1.86 -12.00
CA PRO A 32 10.84 1.12 -13.11
C PRO A 32 9.64 1.82 -13.76
N ASN A 33 8.76 2.41 -12.95
CA ASN A 33 7.57 3.13 -13.43
C ASN A 33 7.94 4.40 -14.21
N ALA A 34 9.01 5.08 -13.80
CA ALA A 34 9.57 6.23 -14.53
C ALA A 34 10.16 5.84 -15.89
N ILE A 35 10.86 4.70 -15.97
CA ILE A 35 11.46 4.19 -17.23
C ILE A 35 10.37 3.87 -18.26
N VAL A 36 9.28 3.19 -17.84
CA VAL A 36 8.17 2.85 -18.75
C VAL A 36 7.44 4.12 -19.20
N PHE A 37 7.23 5.09 -18.31
CA PHE A 37 6.63 6.38 -18.67
C PHE A 37 7.48 7.17 -19.68
N ALA A 38 8.82 7.14 -19.54
CA ALA A 38 9.75 7.81 -20.45
C ALA A 38 9.74 7.26 -21.89
N THR A 39 9.15 6.09 -22.14
CA THR A 39 8.96 5.55 -23.50
C THR A 39 7.97 6.33 -24.35
N GLY A 40 7.17 7.23 -23.75
CA GLY A 40 6.13 8.01 -24.42
C GLY A 40 4.89 7.21 -24.82
N ARG A 41 4.83 5.91 -24.51
CA ARG A 41 3.73 5.01 -24.88
C ARG A 41 2.63 4.89 -23.82
N MET A 42 2.80 5.51 -22.65
CA MET A 42 1.86 5.44 -21.54
C MET A 42 1.51 6.84 -21.03
N SER A 43 0.21 7.16 -20.98
CA SER A 43 -0.27 8.39 -20.37
C SER A 43 -0.33 8.26 -18.85
N ILE A 44 -0.20 9.39 -18.14
CA ILE A 44 -0.34 9.47 -16.68
C ILE A 44 -1.70 8.90 -16.24
N GLN A 45 -2.77 9.13 -17.02
CA GLN A 45 -4.12 8.63 -16.70
C GLN A 45 -4.22 7.10 -16.76
N SER A 46 -3.44 6.44 -17.61
CA SER A 46 -3.38 4.97 -17.65
C SER A 46 -2.64 4.40 -16.44
N MET A 47 -1.54 5.05 -16.02
CA MET A 47 -0.82 4.67 -14.79
C MET A 47 -1.67 4.86 -13.54
N ILE A 48 -2.39 5.98 -13.42
CA ILE A 48 -3.27 6.25 -12.28
C ILE A 48 -4.36 5.17 -12.19
N ARG A 49 -4.99 4.79 -13.31
CA ARG A 49 -6.01 3.73 -13.32
C ARG A 49 -5.43 2.38 -12.91
N ALA A 50 -4.32 1.96 -13.50
CA ALA A 50 -3.67 0.70 -13.14
C ALA A 50 -3.23 0.69 -11.66
N GLY A 51 -2.60 1.79 -11.22
CA GLY A 51 -2.16 1.98 -9.84
C GLY A 51 -3.31 2.04 -8.84
N PHE A 52 -4.49 2.54 -9.21
CA PHE A 52 -5.67 2.54 -8.37
C PHE A 52 -6.17 1.12 -8.09
N PHE A 53 -6.29 0.29 -9.13
CA PHE A 53 -6.67 -1.13 -8.97
C PHE A 53 -5.66 -1.89 -8.10
N LEU A 54 -4.36 -1.64 -8.32
CA LEU A 54 -3.30 -2.24 -7.50
C LEU A 54 -3.33 -1.77 -6.04
N ASN A 55 -3.64 -0.50 -5.78
CA ASN A 55 -3.79 0.01 -4.41
C ASN A 55 -5.00 -0.60 -3.71
N ILE A 56 -6.13 -0.76 -4.39
CA ILE A 56 -7.30 -1.44 -3.80
C ILE A 56 -6.99 -2.90 -3.49
N ALA A 57 -6.38 -3.62 -4.44
CA ALA A 57 -5.98 -5.01 -4.20
C ALA A 57 -4.97 -5.11 -3.04
N GLY A 58 -3.96 -4.23 -3.00
CA GLY A 58 -2.99 -4.15 -1.91
C GLY A 58 -3.65 -3.84 -0.57
N THR A 59 -4.59 -2.91 -0.52
CA THR A 59 -5.35 -2.56 0.70
C THR A 59 -6.13 -3.75 1.22
N VAL A 60 -6.83 -4.49 0.35
CA VAL A 60 -7.57 -5.70 0.72
C VAL A 60 -6.63 -6.77 1.27
N VAL A 61 -5.51 -7.01 0.59
CA VAL A 61 -4.51 -8.00 1.04
C VAL A 61 -3.90 -7.60 2.39
N VAL A 62 -3.47 -6.35 2.56
CA VAL A 62 -2.91 -5.86 3.82
C VAL A 62 -3.94 -5.94 4.95
N THR A 63 -5.21 -5.62 4.68
CA THR A 63 -6.29 -5.73 5.67
C THR A 63 -6.52 -7.18 6.08
N LEU A 64 -6.58 -8.12 5.13
CA LEU A 64 -6.73 -9.55 5.41
C LEU A 64 -5.54 -10.11 6.18
N ILE A 65 -4.32 -9.73 5.80
CA ILE A 65 -3.11 -10.14 6.50
C ILE A 65 -3.12 -9.60 7.93
N CYS A 66 -3.44 -8.32 8.14
CA CYS A 66 -3.52 -7.75 9.48
C CYS A 66 -4.61 -8.41 10.33
N LEU A 67 -5.80 -8.65 9.78
CA LEU A 67 -6.87 -9.36 10.50
C LEU A 67 -6.44 -10.80 10.86
N GLY A 68 -5.86 -11.55 9.92
CA GLY A 68 -5.36 -12.91 10.17
C GLY A 68 -4.19 -12.95 11.16
N LEU A 69 -3.28 -11.97 11.12
CA LEU A 69 -2.19 -11.83 12.09
C LEU A 69 -2.72 -11.50 13.48
N ILE A 70 -3.75 -10.65 13.59
CA ILE A 70 -4.39 -10.31 14.86
C ILE A 70 -5.01 -11.55 15.49
N GLU A 71 -5.77 -12.34 14.73
CA GLU A 71 -6.32 -13.61 15.20
C GLU A 71 -5.22 -14.59 15.62
N LEU A 72 -4.10 -14.67 14.88
CA LEU A 72 -2.98 -15.56 15.20
C LEU A 72 -2.16 -15.12 16.42
N PHE A 73 -2.00 -13.82 16.65
CA PHE A 73 -1.21 -13.30 17.78
C PHE A 73 -2.01 -13.21 19.09
N TRP A 74 -3.34 -13.20 19.00
CA TRP A 74 -4.25 -13.09 20.14
C TRP A 74 -4.91 -14.41 20.56
N LEU A 75 -4.74 -15.48 19.77
CA LEU A 75 -4.93 -16.89 20.15
C LEU A 75 -3.65 -17.47 20.77
#